data_AF-A0AAW5Z351-F1
#
_entry.id   AF-A0AAW5Z351-F1
#
_cell.length_a   1.000
_cell.length_b   1.000
_cell.length_c   1.000
_cell.angle_alpha   90.00
_cell.angle_beta   90.00
_cell.angle_gamma   90.00
#
_symmetry.space_group_name_H-M   'P 1'
#
loop_
_entity.id
_entity.type
_entity.pdbx_description
1 polymer ?
#
loop_
_entity_poly.entity_id
_entity_poly.type
_entity_poly.pdbx_seq_one_letter_code
_entity_poly.pdbx_strand_id
1 'polypeptide(L)'
;MDGSQKLPQRLLDPVRLHLQNGGSWRHLALGVAGWMRYTQGVDEQGNAIDVVDPMLAEFQKINAQYQGADRVKALLGLSGIFADDLPQNADFVGAVTAAYQQLCERGARECV
;
A
#
# COMPACT_ATOMS: atom_id res chain seq x y z
N MET A 1 10.41 -12.19 -1.36
CA MET A 1 9.83 -11.68 -2.59
C MET A 1 10.32 -10.25 -2.78
N ASP A 2 9.83 -9.54 -3.78
CA ASP A 2 10.33 -8.27 -4.31
C ASP A 2 9.12 -7.40 -4.66
N GLY A 3 8.22 -7.25 -3.68
CA GLY A 3 6.95 -6.55 -3.84
C GLY A 3 7.15 -5.09 -4.24
N SER A 4 8.13 -4.41 -3.63
CA SER A 4 8.55 -3.06 -4.00
C SER A 4 8.90 -2.90 -5.48
N GLN A 5 9.54 -3.92 -6.08
CA GLN A 5 9.97 -3.92 -7.47
C GLN A 5 8.86 -4.29 -8.45
N LYS A 6 7.77 -4.86 -7.95
CA LYS A 6 6.64 -5.38 -8.73
C LYS A 6 5.41 -4.46 -8.68
N LEU A 7 5.27 -3.71 -7.59
CA LEU A 7 4.12 -2.82 -7.36
C LEU A 7 3.94 -1.79 -8.50
N PRO A 8 5.00 -1.11 -8.98
CA PRO A 8 4.85 -0.06 -9.98
C PRO A 8 4.13 -0.54 -11.24
N GLN A 9 4.67 -1.57 -11.89
CA GLN A 9 4.17 -2.09 -13.16
C GLN A 9 2.90 -2.96 -13.02
N ARG A 10 2.62 -3.52 -11.83
CA ARG A 10 1.46 -4.41 -11.65
C ARG A 10 0.21 -3.71 -11.14
N LEU A 11 0.37 -2.66 -10.34
CA LEU A 11 -0.77 -1.97 -9.72
C LEU A 11 -0.75 -0.47 -9.99
N LEU A 12 0.40 0.20 -9.89
CA LEU A 12 0.45 1.66 -9.95
C LEU A 12 0.29 2.21 -11.38
N ASP A 13 0.90 1.57 -12.38
CA ASP A 13 0.71 1.95 -13.77
C ASP A 13 -0.74 1.74 -14.25
N PRO A 14 -1.42 0.62 -13.93
CA PRO A 14 -2.86 0.50 -14.12
C PRO A 14 -3.67 1.60 -13.40
N VAL A 15 -3.34 1.96 -12.16
CA VAL A 15 -4.00 3.07 -11.45
C VAL A 15 -3.86 4.37 -12.24
N ARG A 16 -2.66 4.71 -12.71
CA ARG A 16 -2.43 5.91 -13.53
C ARG A 16 -3.30 5.92 -14.79
N LEU A 17 -3.41 4.78 -15.48
CA LEU A 17 -4.28 4.65 -16.65
C LEU A 17 -5.76 4.88 -16.31
N HIS A 18 -6.23 4.33 -15.20
CA HIS A 18 -7.62 4.53 -14.77
C HIS A 18 -7.90 5.98 -14.34
N LEU A 19 -6.97 6.62 -13.65
CA LEU A 19 -7.07 8.04 -13.28
C LEU A 19 -7.17 8.93 -14.53
N GLN A 20 -6.38 8.63 -15.57
CA GLN A 20 -6.42 9.36 -16.84
C GLN A 20 -7.73 9.12 -17.63
N ASN A 21 -8.25 7.89 -17.60
CA ASN A 21 -9.40 7.48 -18.40
C ASN A 21 -10.75 7.57 -17.67
N GLY A 22 -10.77 7.99 -16.40
CA GLY A 22 -11.98 8.06 -15.56
C GLY A 22 -12.58 6.69 -15.22
N GLY A 23 -11.79 5.61 -15.29
CA GLY A 23 -12.25 4.26 -14.95
C GLY A 23 -12.18 3.97 -13.45
N SER A 24 -12.87 2.91 -13.00
CA SER A 24 -12.76 2.46 -11.61
C SER A 24 -11.45 1.71 -11.38
N TRP A 25 -10.73 2.09 -10.31
CA TRP A 25 -9.48 1.47 -9.85
C TRP A 25 -9.56 1.02 -8.39
N ARG A 26 -10.78 0.83 -7.85
CA ARG A 26 -11.03 0.45 -6.46
C ARG A 26 -10.23 -0.79 -6.01
N HIS A 27 -10.22 -1.86 -6.82
CA HIS A 27 -9.51 -3.09 -6.47
C HIS A 27 -7.98 -2.94 -6.57
N LEU A 28 -7.48 -2.02 -7.40
CA LEU A 28 -6.06 -1.70 -7.45
C LEU A 28 -5.64 -0.95 -6.18
N ALA A 29 -6.46 -0.01 -5.71
CA ALA A 29 -6.24 0.67 -4.43
C ALA A 29 -6.21 -0.34 -3.26
N LEU A 30 -7.16 -1.29 -3.25
CA LEU A 30 -7.18 -2.38 -2.28
C LEU A 30 -5.92 -3.25 -2.35
N GLY A 31 -5.45 -3.59 -3.55
CA GLY A 31 -4.21 -4.34 -3.73
C GLY A 31 -2.98 -3.61 -3.18
N VAL A 32 -2.89 -2.28 -3.41
CA VAL A 32 -1.84 -1.43 -2.84
C VAL A 32 -1.93 -1.40 -1.32
N ALA A 33 -3.13 -1.21 -0.76
CA ALA A 33 -3.37 -1.23 0.68
C ALA A 33 -3.03 -2.60 1.31
N GLY A 34 -3.34 -3.69 0.62
CA GLY A 34 -2.97 -5.06 1.02
C GLY A 34 -1.46 -5.25 1.07
N TRP A 35 -0.74 -4.76 0.07
CA TRP A 35 0.72 -4.73 0.11
C TRP A 35 1.25 -3.90 1.30
N MET A 36 0.67 -2.73 1.55
CA MET A 36 1.05 -1.92 2.73
C MET A 36 0.78 -2.66 4.05
N ARG A 37 -0.33 -3.38 4.18
CA ARG A 37 -0.64 -4.18 5.38
C ARG A 37 0.32 -5.35 5.54
N TYR A 38 0.69 -6.01 4.44
CA TYR A 38 1.68 -7.07 4.42
C TYR A 38 3.07 -6.60 4.89
N THR A 39 3.52 -5.42 4.46
CA THR A 39 4.84 -4.88 4.89
C THR A 39 4.90 -4.53 6.38
N GLN A 40 3.79 -4.61 7.12
CA GLN A 40 3.80 -4.50 8.58
C GLN A 40 4.49 -5.70 9.25
N GLY A 41 4.58 -6.84 8.56
CA GLY A 41 5.28 -8.03 9.06
C GLY A 41 4.51 -8.82 10.12
N VAL A 42 3.20 -8.57 10.25
CA VAL A 42 2.31 -9.32 11.13
C VAL A 42 1.01 -9.63 10.39
N ASP A 43 0.46 -10.83 10.55
CA ASP A 43 -0.82 -11.20 9.95
C ASP A 43 -2.01 -10.65 10.77
N GLU A 44 -3.22 -11.09 10.45
CA GLU A 44 -4.45 -10.68 11.15
C GLU A 44 -4.64 -11.39 12.50
N GLN A 45 -3.91 -12.48 12.74
CA GLN A 45 -3.93 -13.25 13.99
C GLN A 45 -2.79 -12.82 14.94
N GLY A 46 -1.95 -11.88 14.51
CA GLY A 46 -0.81 -11.38 15.27
C GLY A 46 0.47 -12.23 15.10
N ASN A 47 0.48 -13.20 14.19
CA ASN A 47 1.68 -13.98 13.90
C ASN A 47 2.62 -13.17 13.00
N ALA A 48 3.93 -13.38 13.18
CA ALA A 48 4.93 -12.75 12.33
C ALA A 48 4.84 -13.25 10.88
N ILE A 49 4.95 -12.32 9.93
CA ILE A 49 5.13 -12.58 8.51
C ILE A 49 6.59 -12.33 8.17
N ASP A 50 7.23 -13.31 7.53
CA ASP A 50 8.57 -13.12 6.95
C ASP A 50 8.49 -12.29 5.67
N VAL A 51 8.55 -10.97 5.84
CA VAL A 51 8.53 -10.02 4.72
C VAL A 51 9.89 -10.06 4.03
N VAL A 52 9.95 -10.81 2.94
CA VAL A 52 11.11 -10.79 2.06
C VAL A 52 10.87 -9.71 1.00
N ASP A 53 11.69 -8.65 1.00
CA ASP A 53 11.73 -7.51 0.06
C ASP A 53 13.10 -6.79 0.10
N PRO A 54 13.66 -6.28 -1.02
CA PRO A 54 14.91 -5.51 -0.97
C PRO A 54 14.82 -4.21 -0.16
N MET A 55 13.63 -3.63 0.00
CA MET A 55 13.38 -2.43 0.82
C MET A 55 12.92 -2.75 2.25
N LEU A 56 13.18 -3.96 2.74
CA LEU A 56 12.74 -4.41 4.07
C LEU A 56 13.20 -3.47 5.19
N ALA A 57 14.44 -2.98 5.13
CA ALA A 57 15.00 -2.09 6.15
C ALA A 57 14.22 -0.76 6.23
N GLU A 58 13.80 -0.21 5.10
CA GLU A 58 12.99 1.00 5.01
C GLU A 58 11.60 0.76 5.61
N PHE A 59 10.96 -0.39 5.30
CA PHE A 59 9.67 -0.73 5.87
C PHE A 59 9.74 -0.89 7.39
N GLN A 60 10.78 -1.54 7.90
CA GLN A 60 10.98 -1.69 9.34
C GLN A 60 11.17 -0.34 10.05
N LYS A 61 11.93 0.59 9.45
CA LYS A 61 12.08 1.96 9.99
C LYS A 61 10.73 2.68 10.05
N ILE A 62 9.93 2.58 8.98
CA ILE A 62 8.59 3.18 8.92
C ILE A 62 7.66 2.55 9.97
N ASN A 63 7.65 1.22 10.09
CA ASN A 63 6.81 0.49 11.04
C ASN A 63 7.15 0.84 12.51
N ALA A 64 8.41 1.16 12.79
CA ALA A 64 8.84 1.57 14.14
C ALA A 64 8.39 2.98 14.53
N GLN A 65 8.08 3.83 13.55
CA GLN A 65 7.78 5.26 13.77
C GLN A 65 6.31 5.61 13.56
N TYR A 66 5.63 4.90 12.66
CA TYR A 66 4.31 5.29 12.17
C TYR A 66 3.32 4.13 12.23
N GLN A 67 2.05 4.47 12.48
CA GLN A 67 0.93 3.54 12.47
C GLN A 67 -0.25 4.14 11.70
N GLY A 68 -1.26 3.32 11.38
CA GLY A 68 -2.50 3.78 10.75
C GLY A 68 -2.27 4.60 9.47
N ALA A 69 -2.95 5.75 9.37
CA ALA A 69 -2.87 6.63 8.21
C ALA A 69 -1.49 7.29 8.04
N ASP A 70 -0.78 7.60 9.12
CA ASP A 70 0.57 8.18 9.04
C ASP A 70 1.56 7.19 8.45
N ARG A 71 1.38 5.90 8.71
CA ARG A 71 2.16 4.83 8.09
C ARG A 71 1.91 4.74 6.58
N VAL A 72 0.65 4.81 6.16
CA VAL A 72 0.30 4.86 4.73
C VAL A 72 0.98 6.05 4.06
N LYS A 73 0.91 7.23 4.68
CA LYS A 73 1.57 8.44 4.17
C LYS A 73 3.09 8.28 4.07
N ALA A 74 3.73 7.70 5.08
CA ALA A 74 5.17 7.43 5.07
C ALA A 74 5.58 6.45 3.95
N LEU A 75 4.79 5.38 3.72
CA LEU A 75 5.04 4.43 2.62
C LEU A 75 4.84 5.07 1.25
N LEU A 76 3.81 5.91 1.08
CA LEU A 76 3.59 6.67 -0.15
C LEU A 76 4.76 7.62 -0.46
N GLY A 77 5.47 8.09 0.57
CA GLY A 77 6.68 8.91 0.40
C GLY A 77 7.89 8.17 -0.17
N LEU A 78 7.83 6.85 -0.37
CA LEU A 78 8.89 6.08 -1.01
C LEU A 78 8.88 6.31 -2.53
N SER A 79 9.57 7.36 -2.98
CA SER A 79 9.61 7.78 -4.40
C SER A 79 10.08 6.68 -5.35
N GLY A 80 10.96 5.78 -4.90
CA GLY A 80 11.40 4.61 -5.66
C GLY A 80 10.28 3.61 -6.00
N ILE A 81 9.11 3.72 -5.37
CA ILE A 81 7.92 2.91 -5.64
C ILE A 81 6.82 3.76 -6.28
N PHE A 82 6.45 4.87 -5.63
CA PHE A 82 5.25 5.64 -5.98
C PHE A 82 5.48 6.80 -6.94
N ALA A 83 6.74 7.15 -7.23
CA ALA A 83 7.13 8.40 -7.88
C ALA A 83 6.48 9.63 -7.21
N ASP A 84 6.53 10.79 -7.85
CA ASP A 84 6.04 12.05 -7.26
C ASP A 84 4.55 12.32 -7.54
N ASP A 85 3.97 11.64 -8.54
CA ASP A 85 2.62 11.90 -9.02
C ASP A 85 1.54 11.30 -8.10
N LEU A 86 1.66 10.03 -7.74
CA LEU A 86 0.65 9.33 -6.94
C LEU A 86 0.52 9.87 -5.51
N PRO A 87 1.61 10.19 -4.78
CA PRO A 87 1.51 10.79 -3.44
C PRO A 87 0.88 12.19 -3.43
N GLN A 88 0.88 12.89 -4.57
CA GLN A 88 0.25 14.20 -4.74
C GLN A 88 -1.22 14.11 -5.20
N ASN A 89 -1.67 12.92 -5.63
CA ASN A 89 -3.05 12.71 -6.05
C ASN A 89 -3.94 12.41 -4.83
N ALA A 90 -4.76 13.38 -4.43
CA ALA A 90 -5.60 13.28 -3.24
C ALA A 90 -6.60 12.12 -3.29
N ASP A 91 -7.15 11.81 -4.47
CA ASP A 91 -8.09 10.69 -4.65
C ASP A 91 -7.38 9.34 -4.41
N PHE A 92 -6.17 9.18 -4.97
CA PHE A 92 -5.32 8.01 -4.75
C PHE A 92 -4.98 7.82 -3.28
N VAL A 93 -4.44 8.86 -2.65
CA VAL A 93 -4.06 8.86 -1.23
C VAL A 93 -5.27 8.51 -0.36
N GLY A 94 -6.42 9.14 -0.62
CA GLY A 94 -7.67 8.89 0.10
C GLY A 94 -8.15 7.45 -0.03
N ALA A 95 -8.19 6.90 -1.25
CA ALA A 95 -8.69 5.55 -1.48
C ALA A 95 -7.78 4.47 -0.87
N VAL A 96 -6.45 4.61 -0.99
CA VAL A 96 -5.50 3.65 -0.41
C VAL A 96 -5.56 3.71 1.12
N THR A 97 -5.65 4.91 1.70
CA THR A 97 -5.77 5.07 3.16
C THR A 97 -7.05 4.45 3.68
N ALA A 98 -8.19 4.69 3.02
CA ALA A 98 -9.47 4.10 3.39
C ALA A 98 -9.48 2.58 3.26
N ALA A 99 -8.92 2.03 2.17
CA ALA A 99 -8.80 0.60 1.99
C ALA A 99 -7.88 -0.04 3.06
N TYR A 100 -6.78 0.63 3.41
CA TYR A 100 -5.88 0.16 4.47
C TYR A 100 -6.57 0.12 5.84
N GLN A 101 -7.35 1.16 6.18
CA GLN A 101 -8.15 1.18 7.41
C GLN A 101 -9.16 0.03 7.43
N GLN A 102 -9.88 -0.20 6.33
CA GLN A 102 -10.82 -1.32 6.23
C GLN A 102 -10.14 -2.68 6.44
N LEU A 103 -8.95 -2.88 5.86
CA LEU A 103 -8.16 -4.10 6.05
C LEU A 103 -7.76 -4.29 7.52
N CYS A 104 -7.36 -3.23 8.21
CA CYS A 104 -7.02 -3.30 9.64
C CYS A 104 -8.23 -3.58 10.54
N GLU A 105 -9.40 -3.05 10.20
CA GLU A 105 -10.61 -3.15 11.03
C GLU A 105 -11.41 -4.44 10.78
N ARG A 106 -11.47 -4.91 9.53
CA ARG A 106 -12.39 -5.98 9.10
C ARG A 106 -11.69 -7.22 8.59
N GLY A 107 -10.38 -7.14 8.37
CA GLY A 107 -9.61 -8.20 7.72
C GLY A 107 -9.81 -8.25 6.20
N ALA A 108 -8.88 -8.90 5.52
CA ALA A 108 -8.80 -8.95 4.07
C ALA A 108 -10.00 -9.61 3.42
N ARG A 109 -10.57 -10.65 4.06
CA ARG A 109 -11.70 -11.40 3.50
C ARG A 109 -12.95 -10.56 3.31
N GLU A 110 -13.21 -9.60 4.20
CA GLU A 110 -14.40 -8.72 4.14
C GLU A 110 -14.22 -7.53 3.19
N CYS A 111 -13.00 -7.28 2.69
CA CYS A 111 -12.68 -6.10 1.88
C CYS A 111 -12.68 -6.36 0.36
N VAL A 112 -12.77 -7.62 -0.08
CA VAL A 112 -12.72 -8.05 -1.49
C VAL A 112 -14.10 -8.08 -2.13
#